data_AF-A0A925FYJ1-F1
#
_entry.id   AF-A0A925FYJ1-F1
#
_cell.length_a   1.000
_cell.length_b   1.000
_cell.length_c   1.000
_cell.angle_alpha   90.00
_cell.angle_beta   90.00
_cell.angle_gamma   90.00
#
_symmetry.space_group_name_H-M   'P 1'
#
loop_
_entity.id
_entity.type
_entity.pdbx_description
1 polymer ?
#
loop_
_entity_poly.entity_id
_entity_poly.type
_entity_poly.pdbx_seq_one_letter_code
_entity_poly.pdbx_strand_id
1 'polypeptide(L)' 'MLTLISFQTNAQSQKITGVVRGSEDNAVIANATVQVKGTSVGTTTDEKGSFSISGNV' A
#
# COMPACT_ATOMS: atom_id res chain seq x y z
N MET A 1 11.32 -15.62 -39.36
CA MET A 1 10.26 -15.04 -38.50
C MET A 1 10.53 -15.51 -37.08
N LEU A 2 11.29 -14.74 -36.31
CA LEU A 2 11.76 -15.10 -34.97
C LEU A 2 10.80 -14.49 -33.94
N THR A 3 9.98 -15.32 -33.31
CA THR A 3 9.01 -14.88 -32.31
C THR A 3 9.69 -14.62 -30.98
N LEU A 4 9.69 -13.36 -30.55
CA LEU A 4 10.08 -12.90 -29.22
C LEU A 4 8.98 -13.31 -28.22
N ILE A 5 9.30 -14.21 -27.31
CA ILE A 5 8.42 -14.55 -26.18
C ILE A 5 8.58 -13.44 -25.14
N SER A 6 7.54 -12.62 -24.99
CA SER A 6 7.46 -11.60 -23.94
C SER A 6 7.23 -12.27 -22.60
N PHE A 7 8.26 -12.35 -21.76
CA PHE A 7 8.09 -12.68 -20.34
C PHE A 7 7.35 -11.52 -19.67
N GLN A 8 6.06 -11.70 -19.40
CA GLN A 8 5.28 -10.77 -18.58
C GLN A 8 5.73 -10.95 -17.12
N THR A 9 6.62 -10.08 -16.66
CA THR A 9 7.00 -10.03 -15.24
C THR A 9 5.84 -9.43 -14.46
N ASN A 10 5.00 -10.28 -13.86
CA ASN A 10 4.06 -9.86 -12.83
C ASN A 10 4.87 -9.64 -11.54
N ALA A 11 5.60 -8.52 -11.48
CA ALA A 11 6.56 -8.29 -10.41
C ALA A 11 5.91 -7.99 -9.06
N GLN A 12 4.67 -7.48 -9.00
CA GLN A 12 4.31 -6.85 -7.75
C GLN A 12 2.81 -6.91 -7.40
N SER A 13 2.54 -7.76 -6.42
CA SER A 13 1.39 -7.63 -5.54
C SER A 13 1.89 -7.78 -4.12
N GLN A 14 2.81 -6.89 -3.73
CA GLN A 14 3.18 -6.78 -2.32
C GLN A 14 2.05 -6.05 -1.63
N LYS A 15 1.32 -6.78 -0.80
CA LYS A 15 0.26 -6.21 0.02
C LYS A 15 0.90 -5.58 1.25
N ILE A 16 0.92 -4.27 1.30
CA ILE A 16 1.41 -3.52 2.47
C ILE A 16 0.20 -3.31 3.37
N THR A 17 0.20 -3.97 4.53
CA THR A 17 -0.83 -3.79 5.56
C THR A 17 -0.21 -3.26 6.83
N GLY A 18 -0.89 -2.35 7.52
CA GLY A 18 -0.46 -1.86 8.80
C GLY A 18 -1.57 -1.15 9.55
N VAL A 19 -1.24 -0.65 10.74
CA VAL A 19 -2.15 0.15 11.56
C VAL A 19 -1.47 1.48 11.90
N VAL A 20 -2.14 2.59 11.65
CA VAL A 20 -1.74 3.94 12.04
C VAL A 20 -2.17 4.19 13.48
N ARG A 21 -1.19 4.45 14.35
CA ARG A 21 -1.39 4.79 15.76
C ARG A 21 -0.67 6.08 16.09
N GLY A 22 -1.28 6.90 16.94
CA GLY A 22 -0.63 8.09 17.48
C GLY A 22 0.52 7.72 18.43
N SER A 23 1.62 8.48 18.42
CA SER A 23 2.78 8.16 19.25
C SER A 23 2.60 8.51 20.73
N GLU A 24 1.70 9.44 21.05
CA GLU A 24 1.44 9.87 22.44
C GLU A 24 0.57 8.85 23.18
N ASP A 25 -0.57 8.49 22.60
CA ASP A 25 -1.60 7.70 23.32
C ASP A 25 -1.80 6.28 22.77
N ASN A 26 -1.04 5.87 21.76
CA ASN A 26 -1.28 4.63 20.99
C ASN A 26 -2.71 4.53 20.41
N ALA A 27 -3.46 5.64 20.40
CA ALA A 27 -4.80 5.70 19.87
C ALA A 27 -4.78 5.46 18.36
N VAL A 28 -5.78 4.72 17.88
CA VAL A 28 -5.95 4.46 16.45
C VAL A 28 -6.37 5.74 15.74
N ILE A 29 -5.67 6.11 14.67
CA ILE A 29 -5.99 7.31 13.91
C ILE A 29 -6.82 6.92 12.70
N ALA A 30 -8.13 7.15 12.80
CA ALA A 30 -9.05 6.98 11.68
C ALA A 30 -8.91 8.13 10.68
N ASN A 31 -9.17 7.86 9.41
CA ASN A 31 -9.12 8.84 8.32
C ASN A 31 -7.75 9.48 8.06
N ALA A 32 -6.65 8.89 8.55
CA ALA A 32 -5.31 9.33 8.19
C ALA A 32 -4.98 8.97 6.73
N THR A 33 -4.36 9.89 5.99
CA THR A 33 -3.89 9.63 4.63
C THR A 33 -2.52 8.94 4.67
N VAL A 34 -2.44 7.74 4.13
CA VAL A 34 -1.20 6.96 4.01
C VAL A 34 -0.79 6.91 2.54
N GLN A 35 0.37 7.47 2.21
CA GLN A 35 0.91 7.45 0.86
C GLN A 35 2.23 6.70 0.81
N VAL A 36 2.42 5.81 -0.16
CA VAL A 36 3.69 5.13 -0.37
C VAL A 36 4.63 6.07 -1.12
N LYS A 37 5.69 6.49 -0.44
CA LYS A 37 6.71 7.39 -0.98
C LYS A 37 7.27 6.87 -2.30
N GLY A 38 7.23 7.70 -3.34
CA GLY A 38 7.69 7.34 -4.68
C GLY A 38 6.63 6.73 -5.59
N THR A 39 5.39 6.56 -5.11
CA THR A 39 4.26 6.10 -5.93
C THR A 39 3.07 7.05 -5.78
N SER A 40 2.16 7.05 -6.75
CA SER A 40 0.84 7.70 -6.59
C SER A 40 -0.14 6.84 -5.80
N VAL A 41 0.32 5.74 -5.20
CA VAL A 41 -0.52 4.82 -4.44
C VAL A 41 -0.64 5.33 -3.00
N GLY A 42 -1.87 5.66 -2.62
CA GLY A 42 -2.22 6.02 -1.26
C GLY A 42 -3.54 5.39 -0.87
N THR A 43 -3.73 5.20 0.42
CA THR A 43 -4.99 4.74 1.00
C THR A 43 -5.32 5.56 2.23
N THR A 44 -6.60 5.58 2.58
CA THR A 44 -7.07 6.22 3.80
C THR A 44 -7.29 5.15 4.86
N THR A 45 -6.92 5.49 6.08
CA THR A 45 -6.98 4.59 7.23
C THR A 45 -8.43 4.46 7.73
N ASP A 46 -8.88 3.24 8.06
CA ASP A 46 -10.25 2.98 8.53
C ASP A 46 -10.50 3.44 9.98
N GLU A 47 -11.73 3.24 10.50
CA GLU A 47 -12.11 3.56 11.89
C GLU A 47 -11.25 2.87 12.96
N LYS A 48 -10.53 1.79 12.59
CA LYS A 48 -9.63 1.04 13.46
C LYS A 48 -8.16 1.41 13.24
N GLY A 49 -7.88 2.45 12.45
CA GLY A 49 -6.52 2.82 12.10
C GLY A 49 -5.85 1.80 11.16
N SER A 50 -6.56 0.85 10.56
CA SER A 50 -6.01 -0.12 9.63
C SER A 50 -5.91 0.44 8.21
N PHE A 51 -4.82 0.12 7.51
CA PHE A 51 -4.65 0.44 6.10
C PHE A 51 -4.16 -0.77 5.31
N SER A 52 -4.61 -0.89 4.07
CA SER A 52 -4.15 -1.92 3.13
C SER A 52 -3.87 -1.26 1.79
N ILE A 53 -2.62 -1.32 1.35
CA ILE A 53 -2.18 -0.84 0.06
C ILE A 53 -1.77 -2.06 -0.78
N SER A 54 -2.56 -2.34 -1.80
CA SER A 54 -2.23 -3.30 -2.84
C SER A 54 -1.68 -2.52 -4.02
N GLY A 55 -0.36 -2.36 -4.06
CA GLY A 55 0.33 -1.69 -5.15
C GLY A 55 1.17 -2.67 -5.93
N ASN A 56 1.20 -2.49 -7.26
CA ASN A 56 2.31 -3.01 -8.04
C ASN A 56 3.53 -2.12 -7.70
N VAL A 57 4.16 -2.38 -6.53
CA VAL A 57 5.40 -1.67 -6.11
C VAL A 57 6.57 -1.92 -7.06
#